data_AF-A0A495S4F2-F1
#
_entry.id   AF-A0A495S4F2-F1
#
_cell.length_a   1.000
_cell.length_b   1.000
_cell.length_c   1.000
_cell.angle_alpha   90.00
_cell.angle_beta   90.00
_cell.angle_gamma   90.00
#
_symmetry.space_group_name_H-M   'P 1'
#
loop_
_entity.id
_entity.type
_entity.pdbx_description
1 polymer ?
#
loop_
_entity_poly.entity_id
_entity_poly.type
_entity_poly.pdbx_seq_one_letter_code
_entity_poly.pdbx_strand_id
1 'polypeptide(L)' 'MELAGNWGEQKEKLKQKFAALTENDLFFSDGKKEEMIEKLKVKLGITKEELLKIIEKL' A
#
# COMPACT_ATOMS: atom_id res chain seq x y z
N MET A 1 -10.12 -7.68 9.25
CA MET A 1 -9.53 -6.46 8.66
C MET A 1 -9.96 -6.39 7.20
N GLU A 2 -11.08 -5.74 6.93
CA GLU A 2 -11.54 -5.47 5.57
C GLU A 2 -10.81 -4.24 5.03
N LEU A 3 -9.59 -4.45 4.54
CA LEU A 3 -8.86 -3.45 3.77
C LEU A 3 -9.58 -3.06 2.47
N ALA A 4 -10.64 -3.77 2.08
CA ALA A 4 -11.41 -3.50 0.86
C ALA A 4 -12.32 -2.27 0.98
N GLY A 5 -12.79 -1.92 2.18
CA GLY A 5 -13.71 -0.79 2.36
C GLY A 5 -13.07 0.59 2.24
N ASN A 6 -11.75 0.71 2.47
CA ASN A 6 -11.05 2.00 2.55
C ASN A 6 -9.78 2.11 1.68
N TRP A 7 -9.50 1.13 0.82
CA TRP A 7 -8.25 1.14 0.03
C TRP A 7 -8.11 2.37 -0.87
N GLY A 8 -9.23 2.88 -1.40
CA GLY A 8 -9.26 4.07 -2.25
C GLY A 8 -8.75 5.34 -1.56
N GLU A 9 -9.03 5.52 -0.27
CA GLU A 9 -8.51 6.65 0.52
C GLU A 9 -7.08 6.36 1.00
N GLN A 10 -6.83 5.13 1.43
CA GLN A 10 -5.50 4.69 1.87
C GLN A 10 -4.45 4.83 0.77
N LYS A 11 -4.78 4.55 -0.50
CA LYS A 11 -3.86 4.75 -1.62
C LYS A 11 -3.50 6.22 -1.83
N GLU A 12 -4.44 7.14 -1.67
CA GLU A 12 -4.17 8.58 -1.82
C GLU A 12 -3.30 9.09 -0.68
N LYS A 13 -3.60 8.67 0.56
CA LYS A 13 -2.76 8.97 1.73
C LYS A 13 -1.34 8.39 1.60
N LEU A 14 -1.20 7.18 1.06
CA LEU A 14 0.11 6.57 0.78
C LEU A 14 0.89 7.36 -0.27
N LYS A 15 0.26 7.82 -1.36
CA LYS A 15 0.91 8.68 -2.37
C LYS A 15 1.37 10.01 -1.78
N GLN A 16 0.56 10.63 -0.91
CA GLN A 16 0.94 11.86 -0.22
C GLN A 16 2.13 11.64 0.73
N LYS A 17 2.16 10.52 1.44
CA LYS A 17 3.23 10.18 2.39
C LYS A 17 4.52 9.75 1.68
N PHE A 18 4.40 9.08 0.54
CA PHE A 18 5.52 8.53 -0.20
C PHE A 18 5.48 9.01 -1.65
N ALA A 19 6.24 10.07 -1.94
CA ALA A 19 6.37 10.61 -3.30
C ALA A 19 6.92 9.60 -4.32
N ALA A 20 7.55 8.50 -3.86
CA ALA A 20 8.02 7.40 -4.70
C ALA A 20 6.90 6.49 -5.20
N LEU A 21 5.71 6.53 -4.59
CA LEU A 21 4.56 5.71 -4.98
C LEU A 21 3.75 6.40 -6.07
N THR A 22 3.38 5.62 -7.07
CA THR A 22 2.48 6.02 -8.14
C THR A 22 1.16 5.28 -8.01
N GLU A 23 0.15 5.74 -8.73
CA GLU A 23 -1.14 5.04 -8.78
C GLU A 23 -1.00 3.61 -9.30
N ASN A 24 -0.07 3.35 -10.22
CA ASN A 24 0.20 2.01 -10.73
C ASN A 24 0.80 1.07 -9.67
N ASP A 25 1.58 1.60 -8.72
CA ASP A 25 2.15 0.77 -7.64
C ASP A 25 1.09 0.33 -6.61
N LEU A 26 -0.02 1.07 -6.53
CA LEU A 26 -1.11 0.85 -5.58
C LEU A 26 -2.33 0.19 -6.22
N PHE A 27 -2.25 -0.09 -7.53
CA PHE A 27 -3.27 -0.79 -8.28
C PHE A 27 -3.02 -2.30 -8.26
N PHE A 28 -3.99 -3.06 -7.78
CA PHE A 28 -3.96 -4.53 -7.84
C PHE A 28 -5.36 -5.07 -8.10
N SER A 29 -5.41 -6.18 -8.86
CA SER A 29 -6.61 -6.98 -9.02
C SER A 29 -6.89 -7.78 -7.75
N ASP A 30 -8.15 -8.13 -7.51
CA ASP A 30 -8.54 -8.98 -6.39
C ASP A 30 -7.69 -10.26 -6.34
N GLY A 31 -7.13 -10.59 -5.18
CA GLY A 31 -6.15 -11.67 -5.00
C GLY A 31 -4.67 -11.32 -5.23
N LYS A 32 -4.31 -10.17 -5.85
CA LYS A 32 -2.91 -9.74 -6.07
C LYS A 32 -2.35 -8.77 -5.02
N LYS A 33 -3.07 -8.61 -3.92
CA LYS A 33 -2.69 -7.69 -2.86
C LYS A 33 -1.35 -8.04 -2.22
N GLU A 34 -1.07 -9.33 -2.06
CA GLU A 34 0.17 -9.79 -1.45
C GLU A 34 1.38 -9.42 -2.33
N GLU A 35 1.27 -9.58 -3.65
CA GLU A 35 2.31 -9.13 -4.61
C GLU A 35 2.52 -7.62 -4.56
N MET A 36 1.44 -6.83 -4.43
CA MET A 36 1.56 -5.38 -4.28
C MET A 36 2.34 -5.03 -3.01
N ILE A 37 1.99 -5.61 -1.87
CA ILE A 37 2.69 -5.39 -0.59
C ILE A 37 4.19 -5.74 -0.72
N GLU A 38 4.52 -6.83 -1.40
CA GLU A 38 5.90 -7.25 -1.67
C GLU A 38 6.67 -6.26 -2.57
N LYS A 39 6.01 -5.67 -3.57
CA LYS A 39 6.63 -4.62 -4.40
C LYS A 39 6.82 -3.31 -3.64
N LEU A 40 5.81 -2.91 -2.87
CA LEU A 40 5.83 -1.67 -2.09
C LEU A 40 6.93 -1.69 -1.03
N LYS A 41 7.08 -2.79 -0.28
CA LYS A 41 8.13 -2.89 0.74
C LYS A 41 9.54 -2.74 0.13
N VAL A 42 9.76 -3.34 -1.04
CA VAL A 42 11.05 -3.25 -1.76
C VAL A 42 11.26 -1.84 -2.30
N LYS A 43 10.25 -1.23 -2.91
CA LYS A 43 10.32 0.11 -3.49
C LYS A 43 10.57 1.19 -2.43
N LEU A 44 9.95 1.05 -1.26
CA LEU A 44 10.07 1.97 -0.14
C LEU A 44 11.28 1.67 0.76
N GLY A 45 11.90 0.50 0.61
CA GLY A 45 13.01 0.06 1.47
C GLY A 45 12.60 -0.17 2.92
N ILE A 46 11.35 -0.57 3.17
CA ILE A 46 10.79 -0.80 4.52
C ILE A 46 10.37 -2.26 4.71
N THR A 47 10.11 -2.65 5.95
CA THR A 47 9.62 -4.00 6.25
C THR A 47 8.12 -4.15 5.94
N LYS A 48 7.67 -5.40 5.74
CA LYS A 48 6.23 -5.71 5.54
C LYS A 48 5.40 -5.25 6.75
N GLU A 49 5.90 -5.43 7.97
CA GLU A 49 5.23 -4.97 9.19
C GLU A 49 5.07 -3.44 9.24
N GLU A 50 6.12 -2.69 8.89
CA GLU A 50 6.03 -1.22 8.85
C GLU A 50 5.02 -0.75 7.82
N LEU A 51 5.04 -1.34 6.62
CA LEU A 51 4.08 -1.02 5.57
C LEU A 51 2.64 -1.29 6.04
N LEU A 52 2.38 -2.45 6.65
CA LEU A 52 1.07 -2.80 7.18
C LEU A 52 0.65 -1.87 8.32
N LYS A 53 1.54 -1.53 9.26
CA LYS A 53 1.26 -0.57 10.34
C LYS A 53 0.96 0.82 9.80
N ILE A 54 1.58 1.23 8.70
CA ILE A 54 1.25 2.50 8.04
C ILE A 54 -0.15 2.41 7.47
N ILE A 55 -0.44 1.38 6.67
CA ILE A 55 -1.76 1.20 6.05
C ILE A 55 -2.87 1.11 7.11
N GLU A 56 -2.64 0.41 8.22
CA GLU A 56 -3.60 0.28 9.32
C GLU A 56 -3.89 1.61 10.05
N LYS A 57 -2.92 2.53 10.05
CA LYS A 57 -3.04 3.86 10.66
C LYS A 57 -3.66 4.91 9.73
N LEU A 58 -3.94 4.57 8.47
CA LEU A 58 -4.51 5.47 7.45
C LEU A 58 -6.01 5.23 7.28
#